data_AF-A0A3P6FZ27-F1
#
_entry.id   AF-A0A3P6FZ27-F1
#
_cell.length_a   1.000
_cell.length_b   1.000
_cell.length_c   1.000
_cell.angle_alpha   90.00
_cell.angle_beta   90.00
_cell.angle_gamma   90.00
#
_symmetry.space_group_name_H-M   'P 1'
#
loop_
_entity.id
_entity.type
_entity.pdbx_description
1 polymer ?
#
loop_
_entity_poly.entity_id
_entity_poly.type
_entity_poly.pdbx_seq_one_letter_code
_entity_poly.pdbx_strand_id
1 'polypeptide(L)'
;MMISDLPRDMVEEVLCKLPMTSLRRARFTCKRWNNTLSKDCRFTRKYNGEAAKRKEFQVVMILEYKVYSMSVNLHNPSPSIEPIGKLHDAGVDIINVFHCQGLLLCVTKDGTRLVVWNPFTGQTRWIKPRDSYHRCDRYALGYEKKNNYPLKVLRFVDDYDRNLKRQVREFEIFNLNSSSWKVVDFNPHWMIQYFYRGLSLKGNTYWFAENKVAPGKIGRVFLLCFNFTTESFGPRLRLPFRGRYGDTLTLSSVREEQLAVLFQECATAYTLKVWISSKVGPNALSWNKVFLSVDMRPLLGFQFHCFAGSFFVDEKNKAVVVIDTTRGHPFTIRNMAYVLGENGYFKSVDLGDFAPMRCWPLVCSYLPTLVKF
;
A
#
# COMPACT_ATOMS: atom_id res chain seq x y z
N MET A 1 -22.99 24.04 -28.69
CA MET A 1 -23.00 22.58 -28.45
C MET A 1 -22.49 22.35 -27.04
N MET A 2 -23.36 21.90 -26.13
CA MET A 2 -22.89 21.56 -24.78
C MET A 2 -22.22 20.19 -24.83
N ILE A 3 -21.18 19.98 -24.03
CA ILE A 3 -20.53 18.67 -23.90
C ILE A 3 -21.52 17.57 -23.44
N SER A 4 -22.67 18.01 -22.88
CA SER A 4 -23.87 17.24 -22.55
C SER A 4 -24.54 16.54 -23.73
N ASP A 5 -24.30 16.99 -24.97
CA ASP A 5 -24.98 16.53 -26.19
C ASP A 5 -24.18 15.45 -26.93
N LEU A 6 -22.94 15.17 -26.50
CA LEU A 6 -22.08 14.15 -27.11
C LEU A 6 -22.66 12.74 -26.92
N PRO A 7 -22.45 11.80 -27.87
CA PRO A 7 -22.73 10.39 -27.67
C PRO A 7 -22.02 9.82 -26.43
N ARG A 8 -22.64 8.83 -25.78
CA ARG A 8 -22.11 8.21 -24.55
C ARG A 8 -20.68 7.71 -24.73
N ASP A 9 -20.39 7.11 -25.86
CA ASP A 9 -19.10 6.46 -26.14
C ASP A 9 -17.97 7.49 -26.26
N MET A 10 -18.26 8.66 -26.83
CA MET A 10 -17.33 9.79 -26.89
C MET A 10 -17.08 10.39 -25.50
N VAL A 11 -18.13 10.55 -24.70
CA VAL A 11 -17.99 11.02 -23.31
C VAL A 11 -17.12 10.05 -22.51
N GLU A 12 -17.33 8.75 -22.63
CA GLU A 12 -16.49 7.75 -21.98
C GLU A 12 -15.04 7.83 -22.45
N GLU A 13 -14.78 8.03 -23.74
CA GLU A 13 -13.42 8.16 -24.27
C GLU A 13 -12.69 9.39 -23.70
N VAL A 14 -13.38 10.53 -23.62
CA VAL A 14 -12.83 11.76 -23.03
C VAL A 14 -12.55 11.55 -21.54
N LEU A 15 -13.53 11.02 -20.79
CA LEU A 15 -13.38 10.76 -19.35
C LEU A 15 -12.27 9.73 -19.08
N CYS A 16 -12.09 8.73 -19.95
CA CYS A 16 -11.01 7.74 -19.85
C CYS A 16 -9.61 8.32 -20.03
N LYS A 17 -9.45 9.57 -20.47
CA LYS A 17 -8.16 10.26 -20.58
C LYS A 17 -7.85 11.14 -19.35
N LEU A 18 -8.83 11.39 -18.49
CA LEU A 18 -8.66 12.29 -17.35
C LEU A 18 -7.95 11.64 -16.14
N PRO A 19 -7.25 12.42 -15.31
CA PRO A 19 -6.80 12.03 -13.98
C PRO A 19 -7.98 11.68 -13.05
N MET A 20 -7.75 10.79 -12.06
CA MET A 20 -8.79 10.39 -11.10
C MET A 20 -9.41 11.57 -10.34
N THR A 21 -8.62 12.57 -9.95
CA THR A 21 -9.11 13.78 -9.26
C THR A 21 -10.09 14.59 -10.12
N SER A 22 -9.80 14.73 -11.42
CA SER A 22 -10.67 15.36 -12.40
C SER A 22 -11.94 14.55 -12.64
N LEU A 23 -11.83 13.21 -12.72
CA LEU A 23 -12.99 12.32 -12.79
C LEU A 23 -13.90 12.48 -11.58
N ARG A 24 -13.33 12.56 -10.38
CA ARG A 24 -14.09 12.79 -9.15
C ARG A 24 -14.89 14.09 -9.23
N ARG A 25 -14.27 15.18 -9.68
CA ARG A 25 -14.96 16.48 -9.88
C ARG A 25 -16.05 16.39 -10.96
N ALA A 26 -15.77 15.71 -12.07
CA ALA A 26 -16.71 15.51 -13.18
C ALA A 26 -18.01 14.79 -12.75
N ARG A 27 -17.99 14.00 -11.67
CA ARG A 27 -19.22 13.38 -11.10
C ARG A 27 -20.19 14.41 -10.53
N PHE A 28 -19.68 15.55 -10.08
CA PHE A 28 -20.49 16.60 -9.45
C PHE A 28 -20.98 17.65 -10.45
N THR A 29 -20.56 17.59 -11.73
CA THR A 29 -20.98 18.58 -12.74
C THR A 29 -22.36 18.28 -13.33
N CYS A 30 -22.66 17.03 -13.68
CA CYS A 30 -23.99 16.67 -14.21
C CYS A 30 -24.39 15.21 -13.94
N LYS A 31 -25.70 14.95 -13.90
CA LYS A 31 -26.28 13.61 -13.66
C LYS A 31 -25.81 12.58 -14.70
N ARG A 32 -25.66 12.97 -15.97
CA ARG A 32 -25.25 12.08 -17.06
C ARG A 32 -23.83 11.54 -16.85
N TRP A 33 -22.89 12.43 -16.51
CA TRP A 33 -21.51 12.05 -16.21
C TRP A 33 -21.43 11.25 -14.91
N ASN A 34 -22.17 11.67 -13.88
CA ASN A 34 -22.26 10.90 -12.65
C ASN A 34 -22.77 9.47 -12.88
N ASN A 35 -23.82 9.29 -13.70
CA ASN A 35 -24.34 7.97 -14.03
C ASN A 35 -23.31 7.12 -14.81
N THR A 36 -22.60 7.73 -15.77
CA THR A 36 -21.55 7.04 -16.54
C THR A 36 -20.41 6.59 -15.63
N LEU A 37 -19.96 7.46 -14.72
CA LEU A 37 -18.86 7.21 -13.82
C LEU A 37 -19.22 6.29 -12.65
N SER A 38 -20.43 6.37 -12.11
CA SER A 38 -20.82 5.71 -10.85
C SER A 38 -21.55 4.39 -11.00
N LYS A 39 -22.19 4.13 -12.15
CA LYS A 39 -23.08 2.98 -12.34
C LYS A 39 -22.57 1.97 -13.36
N ASP A 40 -21.61 2.34 -14.21
CA ASP A 40 -21.09 1.45 -15.23
C ASP A 40 -19.74 0.82 -14.85
N CYS A 41 -19.76 -0.47 -14.50
CA CYS A 41 -18.55 -1.24 -14.28
C CYS A 41 -17.69 -1.36 -15.56
N ARG A 42 -18.30 -1.25 -16.75
CA ARG A 42 -17.58 -1.24 -18.04
C ARG A 42 -16.71 0.01 -18.14
N PHE A 43 -17.19 1.17 -17.68
CA PHE A 43 -16.37 2.38 -17.66
C PHE A 43 -15.13 2.19 -16.79
N THR A 44 -15.29 1.66 -15.58
CA THR A 44 -14.15 1.43 -14.67
C THR A 44 -13.13 0.46 -15.28
N ARG A 45 -13.61 -0.61 -15.95
CA ARG A 45 -12.75 -1.55 -16.66
C ARG A 45 -12.01 -0.91 -17.83
N LYS A 46 -12.72 -0.11 -18.64
CA LYS A 46 -12.15 0.66 -19.76
C LYS A 46 -11.12 1.65 -19.25
N TYR A 47 -11.43 2.41 -18.19
CA TYR A 47 -10.53 3.34 -17.55
C TYR A 47 -9.23 2.67 -17.09
N ASN A 48 -9.33 1.55 -16.37
CA ASN A 48 -8.16 0.82 -15.88
C ASN A 48 -7.33 0.23 -17.03
N GLY A 49 -7.99 -0.26 -18.10
CA GLY A 49 -7.32 -0.74 -19.30
C GLY A 49 -6.57 0.37 -20.05
N GLU A 50 -7.16 1.56 -20.17
CA GLU A 50 -6.49 2.72 -20.77
C GLU A 50 -5.38 3.27 -19.87
N ALA A 51 -5.59 3.31 -18.55
CA ALA A 51 -4.59 3.71 -17.58
C ALA A 51 -3.31 2.85 -17.67
N ALA A 52 -3.44 1.54 -17.90
CA ALA A 52 -2.31 0.64 -18.09
C ALA A 52 -1.50 0.92 -19.38
N LYS A 53 -2.10 1.59 -20.39
CA LYS A 53 -1.42 1.97 -21.63
C LYS A 53 -0.72 3.31 -21.54
N ARG A 54 -1.11 4.16 -20.59
CA ARG A 54 -0.56 5.52 -20.44
C ARG A 54 0.94 5.47 -20.20
N LYS A 55 1.58 6.57 -20.60
CA LYS A 55 3.00 6.83 -20.30
C LYS A 55 3.19 7.21 -18.83
N GLU A 56 2.21 7.90 -18.28
CA GLU A 56 2.14 8.31 -16.88
C GLU A 56 1.09 7.48 -16.15
N PHE A 57 1.42 7.07 -14.93
CA PHE A 57 0.49 6.34 -14.07
C PHE A 57 0.31 7.04 -12.72
N GLN A 58 -0.76 6.68 -12.03
CA GLN A 58 -1.13 7.30 -10.77
C GLN A 58 -0.81 6.38 -9.60
N VAL A 59 -0.28 6.96 -8.53
CA VAL A 59 -0.08 6.29 -7.25
C VAL A 59 -0.73 7.10 -6.14
N VAL A 60 -1.04 6.42 -5.03
CA VAL A 60 -1.43 7.08 -3.79
C VAL A 60 -0.20 7.17 -2.90
N MET A 61 0.07 8.36 -2.40
CA MET A 61 1.22 8.62 -1.54
C MET A 61 0.79 9.31 -0.25
N ILE A 62 1.39 8.93 0.88
CA ILE A 62 1.30 9.69 2.12
C ILE A 62 2.58 10.50 2.27
N LEU A 63 2.41 11.82 2.40
CA LEU A 63 3.46 12.78 2.73
C LEU A 63 2.93 13.70 3.81
N GLU A 64 3.71 13.94 4.86
CA GLU A 64 3.34 14.87 5.95
C GLU A 64 1.91 14.65 6.51
N TYR A 65 1.56 13.40 6.77
CA TYR A 65 0.22 12.97 7.20
C TYR A 65 -0.95 13.24 6.24
N LYS A 66 -0.68 13.66 5.01
CA LYS A 66 -1.69 13.93 3.98
C LYS A 66 -1.62 12.87 2.91
N VAL A 67 -2.79 12.50 2.37
CA VAL A 67 -2.92 11.52 1.30
C VAL A 67 -3.05 12.24 -0.04
N TYR A 68 -2.09 12.01 -0.92
CA TYR A 68 -1.99 12.61 -2.25
C TYR A 68 -2.23 11.58 -3.35
N SER A 69 -2.81 12.04 -4.45
CA SER A 69 -2.71 11.38 -5.74
C SER A 69 -1.51 11.98 -6.46
N MET A 70 -0.54 11.15 -6.80
CA MET A 70 0.68 11.57 -7.50
C MET A 70 0.64 11.07 -8.95
N SER A 71 1.10 11.90 -9.88
CA SER A 71 1.44 11.49 -11.24
C SER A 71 2.87 11.01 -11.22
N VAL A 72 3.13 9.88 -11.88
CA VAL A 72 4.47 9.32 -12.01
C VAL A 72 4.79 9.21 -13.50
N ASN A 73 5.84 9.91 -13.90
CA ASN A 73 6.43 9.82 -15.23
C ASN A 73 7.89 9.36 -15.08
N LEU A 74 8.20 8.15 -15.56
CA LEU A 74 9.56 7.59 -15.46
C LEU A 74 10.35 7.70 -16.76
N HIS A 75 9.92 8.54 -17.71
CA HIS A 75 10.63 8.69 -18.97
C HIS A 75 11.97 9.41 -18.79
N ASN A 76 13.00 8.81 -19.39
CA ASN A 76 14.33 9.40 -19.52
C ASN A 76 14.28 10.60 -20.48
N PRO A 77 14.98 11.74 -20.24
CA PRO A 77 16.04 11.97 -19.26
C PRO A 77 15.61 12.37 -17.83
N SER A 78 14.34 12.70 -17.63
CA SER A 78 13.89 13.42 -16.43
C SER A 78 12.64 12.77 -15.83
N PRO A 79 12.80 11.79 -14.91
CA PRO A 79 11.66 11.25 -14.18
C PRO A 79 11.05 12.34 -13.29
N SER A 80 9.73 12.40 -13.23
CA SER A 80 8.98 13.33 -12.38
C SER A 80 7.91 12.60 -11.58
N ILE A 81 7.72 13.08 -10.34
CA ILE A 81 6.68 12.60 -9.42
C ILE A 81 6.02 13.83 -8.82
N GLU A 82 4.81 14.13 -9.26
CA GLU A 82 4.15 15.40 -8.97
C GLU A 82 2.77 15.19 -8.36
N PRO A 83 2.37 15.99 -7.37
CA PRO A 83 1.03 15.91 -6.79
C PRO A 83 -0.01 16.41 -7.80
N ILE A 84 -0.93 15.53 -8.19
CA ILE A 84 -2.11 15.88 -9.00
C ILE A 84 -3.16 16.54 -8.10
N GLY A 85 -3.21 16.12 -6.85
CA GLY A 85 -4.08 16.72 -5.85
C GLY A 85 -4.12 15.96 -4.54
N LYS A 86 -4.51 16.67 -3.50
CA LYS A 86 -4.82 16.11 -2.19
C LYS A 86 -6.12 15.32 -2.30
N LEU A 87 -6.07 14.03 -1.98
CA LEU A 87 -7.27 13.19 -2.06
C LEU A 87 -8.18 13.46 -0.85
N HIS A 88 -7.59 13.69 0.34
CA HIS A 88 -8.30 13.85 1.61
C HIS A 88 -8.22 15.30 2.11
N ASP A 89 -9.36 15.95 2.35
CA ASP A 89 -9.41 17.31 2.91
C ASP A 89 -10.26 17.43 4.18
N ALA A 90 -10.63 16.30 4.80
CA ALA A 90 -11.55 16.30 5.96
C ALA A 90 -10.91 16.81 7.27
N GLY A 91 -9.81 17.56 7.21
CA GLY A 91 -9.12 18.11 8.39
C GLY A 91 -8.48 17.07 9.32
N VAL A 92 -8.31 15.82 8.87
CA VAL A 92 -7.69 14.75 9.66
C VAL A 92 -6.38 14.29 9.04
N ASP A 93 -5.34 14.29 9.87
CA ASP A 93 -4.00 13.77 9.57
C ASP A 93 -4.01 12.23 9.61
N ILE A 94 -3.39 11.60 8.62
CA ILE A 94 -3.32 10.15 8.41
C ILE A 94 -1.88 9.65 8.56
N ILE A 95 -1.64 8.67 9.43
CA ILE A 95 -0.30 8.09 9.64
C ILE A 95 -0.05 6.82 8.83
N ASN A 96 -1.11 6.11 8.43
CA ASN A 96 -0.96 4.85 7.69
C ASN A 96 -2.15 4.62 6.75
N VAL A 97 -1.89 3.95 5.63
CA VAL A 97 -2.90 3.58 4.62
C VAL A 97 -2.67 2.15 4.17
N PHE A 98 -3.75 1.38 4.11
CA PHE A 98 -3.77 0.04 3.52
C PHE A 98 -4.73 0.03 2.34
N HIS A 99 -4.22 -0.37 1.17
CA HIS A 99 -5.00 -0.40 -0.06
C HIS A 99 -5.57 -1.81 -0.32
N CYS A 100 -6.84 -1.89 -0.70
CA CYS A 100 -7.47 -3.10 -1.23
C CYS A 100 -8.61 -2.75 -2.19
N GLN A 101 -8.56 -3.24 -3.44
CA GLN A 101 -9.59 -3.02 -4.47
C GLN A 101 -10.04 -1.56 -4.62
N GLY A 102 -9.10 -0.62 -4.74
CA GLY A 102 -9.43 0.81 -4.87
C GLY A 102 -10.00 1.45 -3.61
N LEU A 103 -10.05 0.73 -2.50
CA LEU A 103 -10.39 1.25 -1.18
C LEU A 103 -9.12 1.46 -0.36
N LEU A 104 -9.14 2.49 0.47
CA LEU A 104 -8.10 2.82 1.42
C LEU A 104 -8.66 2.65 2.83
N LEU A 105 -7.96 1.88 3.66
CA LEU A 105 -8.13 1.89 5.11
C LEU A 105 -7.09 2.85 5.69
N CYS A 106 -7.53 3.97 6.24
CA CYS A 106 -6.66 5.00 6.78
C CYS A 106 -6.69 5.00 8.30
N VAL A 107 -5.51 5.09 8.91
CA VAL A 107 -5.32 5.26 10.36
C VAL A 107 -4.95 6.72 10.64
N THR A 108 -5.63 7.35 11.57
CA THR A 108 -5.37 8.75 11.92
C THR A 108 -4.06 8.92 12.69
N LYS A 109 -3.49 10.13 12.68
CA LYS A 109 -2.20 10.46 13.32
C LYS A 109 -2.15 10.17 14.81
N ASP A 110 -3.24 10.39 15.52
CA ASP A 110 -3.41 10.06 16.94
C ASP A 110 -3.53 8.54 17.18
N GLY A 111 -3.71 7.73 16.14
CA GLY A 111 -3.88 6.28 16.24
C GLY A 111 -5.22 5.85 16.86
N THR A 112 -6.17 6.77 17.01
CA THR A 112 -7.43 6.53 17.74
C THR A 112 -8.65 6.39 16.84
N ARG A 113 -8.49 6.54 15.52
CA ARG A 113 -9.60 6.44 14.57
C ARG A 113 -9.19 5.71 13.30
N LEU A 114 -10.17 5.05 12.72
CA LEU A 114 -10.03 4.23 11.54
C LEU A 114 -11.13 4.60 10.55
N VAL A 115 -10.76 4.85 9.29
CA VAL A 115 -11.71 5.19 8.23
C VAL A 115 -11.46 4.36 6.99
N VAL A 116 -12.51 3.76 6.45
CA VAL A 116 -12.49 3.17 5.11
C VAL A 116 -12.96 4.24 4.14
N TRP A 117 -12.23 4.40 3.05
CA TRP A 117 -12.45 5.45 2.09
C TRP A 117 -12.28 4.94 0.68
N ASN A 118 -13.18 5.33 -0.20
CA ASN A 118 -13.04 5.19 -1.64
C ASN A 118 -12.68 6.56 -2.24
N PRO A 119 -11.41 6.79 -2.61
CA PRO A 119 -10.99 8.08 -3.19
C PRO A 119 -11.71 8.42 -4.49
N PHE A 120 -12.12 7.42 -5.27
CA PHE A 120 -12.78 7.61 -6.56
C PHE A 120 -14.25 8.05 -6.42
N THR A 121 -14.98 7.48 -5.46
CA THR A 121 -16.39 7.84 -5.19
C THR A 121 -16.53 8.95 -4.15
N GLY A 122 -15.50 9.19 -3.35
CA GLY A 122 -15.56 10.09 -2.19
C GLY A 122 -16.28 9.47 -0.98
N GLN A 123 -16.76 8.23 -1.07
CA GLN A 123 -17.45 7.56 0.03
C GLN A 123 -16.47 7.30 1.18
N THR A 124 -16.84 7.70 2.39
CA THR A 124 -16.07 7.44 3.62
C THR A 124 -16.95 6.73 4.65
N ARG A 125 -16.31 5.94 5.51
CA ARG A 125 -16.97 5.29 6.63
C ARG A 125 -16.01 5.14 7.80
N TRP A 126 -16.35 5.78 8.91
CA TRP A 126 -15.62 5.65 10.16
C TRP A 126 -15.97 4.33 10.85
N ILE A 127 -14.95 3.63 11.33
CA ILE A 127 -15.09 2.41 12.11
C ILE A 127 -14.88 2.79 13.57
N LYS A 128 -15.89 2.53 14.41
CA LYS A 128 -15.76 2.64 15.86
C LYS A 128 -15.07 1.38 16.40
N PRO A 129 -14.14 1.49 17.36
CA PRO A 129 -13.56 0.32 17.99
C PRO A 129 -14.65 -0.43 18.76
N ARG A 130 -14.43 -1.72 19.02
CA ARG A 130 -15.30 -2.48 19.93
C ARG A 130 -15.18 -1.97 21.36
N ASP A 131 -13.93 -1.89 21.85
CA ASP A 131 -13.60 -1.39 23.19
C ASP A 131 -12.75 -0.12 23.10
N SER A 132 -11.53 -0.24 22.56
CA SER A 132 -10.63 0.89 22.29
C SER A 132 -9.63 0.52 21.20
N TYR A 133 -8.99 1.53 20.59
CA TYR A 133 -7.83 1.30 19.73
C TYR A 133 -6.54 1.36 20.55
N HIS A 134 -5.56 0.58 20.14
CA HIS A 134 -4.26 0.51 20.78
C HIS A 134 -3.17 1.06 19.84
N ARG A 135 -2.19 1.79 20.39
CA ARG A 135 -1.09 2.41 19.60
C ARG A 135 -0.25 1.42 18.78
N CYS A 136 -0.24 0.14 19.17
CA CYS A 136 0.46 -0.94 18.48
C CYS A 136 -0.48 -1.78 17.59
N ASP A 137 -1.73 -1.33 17.39
CA ASP A 137 -2.66 -2.01 16.51
C ASP A 137 -2.09 -2.13 15.09
N ARG A 138 -2.35 -3.28 14.50
CA ARG A 138 -2.11 -3.55 13.09
C ARG A 138 -3.43 -3.77 12.41
N TYR A 139 -3.47 -3.33 11.17
CA TYR A 139 -4.67 -3.40 10.38
C TYR A 139 -4.43 -4.11 9.05
N ALA A 140 -5.50 -4.67 8.53
CA ALA A 140 -5.57 -5.24 7.20
C ALA A 140 -6.94 -4.99 6.62
N LEU A 141 -7.01 -4.64 5.34
CA LEU A 141 -8.27 -4.54 4.61
C LEU A 141 -8.32 -5.67 3.58
N GLY A 142 -9.39 -6.44 3.56
CA GLY A 142 -9.57 -7.50 2.57
C GLY A 142 -11.04 -7.81 2.35
N TYR A 143 -11.27 -8.86 1.57
CA TYR A 143 -12.63 -9.31 1.27
C TYR A 143 -12.68 -10.82 1.21
N GLU A 144 -13.84 -11.35 1.56
CA GLU A 144 -14.13 -12.76 1.43
C GLU A 144 -14.53 -13.09 -0.01
N LYS A 145 -13.99 -14.19 -0.56
CA LYS A 145 -14.27 -14.65 -1.93
C LYS A 145 -15.58 -15.42 -2.00
N LYS A 146 -16.66 -14.81 -1.50
CA LYS A 146 -18.04 -15.29 -1.62
C LYS A 146 -18.86 -14.32 -2.47
N ASN A 147 -20.13 -14.65 -2.68
CA ASN A 147 -21.09 -13.74 -3.30
C ASN A 147 -21.05 -12.36 -2.60
N ASN A 148 -21.06 -11.30 -3.41
CA ASN A 148 -21.01 -9.89 -2.98
C ASN A 148 -19.70 -9.43 -2.31
N TYR A 149 -18.64 -10.24 -2.29
CA TYR A 149 -17.29 -9.87 -1.84
C TYR A 149 -17.28 -9.04 -0.53
N PRO A 150 -17.83 -9.55 0.59
CA PRO A 150 -18.01 -8.73 1.77
C PRO A 150 -16.65 -8.28 2.31
N LEU A 151 -16.54 -6.97 2.51
CA LEU A 151 -15.33 -6.31 2.97
C LEU A 151 -15.15 -6.49 4.47
N LYS A 152 -13.92 -6.77 4.87
CA LYS A 152 -13.55 -7.01 6.25
C LYS A 152 -12.27 -6.26 6.59
N VAL A 153 -12.19 -5.81 7.83
CA VAL A 153 -10.98 -5.25 8.41
C VAL A 153 -10.51 -6.16 9.53
N LEU A 154 -9.29 -6.66 9.41
CA LEU A 154 -8.62 -7.31 10.53
C LEU A 154 -7.93 -6.22 11.36
N ARG A 155 -8.21 -6.17 12.66
CA ARG A 155 -7.46 -5.43 13.67
C ARG A 155 -6.78 -6.44 14.58
N PHE A 156 -5.50 -6.25 14.88
CA PHE A 156 -4.86 -7.06 15.91
C PHE A 156 -3.69 -6.36 16.59
N VAL A 157 -3.42 -6.78 17.83
CA VAL A 157 -2.21 -6.46 18.59
C VAL A 157 -1.72 -7.75 19.24
N ASP A 158 -0.40 -7.97 19.20
CA ASP A 158 0.27 -9.03 19.95
C ASP A 158 1.67 -8.50 20.31
N ASP A 159 1.69 -7.64 21.32
CA ASP A 159 2.88 -6.88 21.72
C ASP A 159 2.93 -6.71 23.25
N TYR A 160 4.13 -6.50 23.79
CA TYR A 160 4.29 -6.16 25.20
C TYR A 160 4.03 -4.67 25.39
N ASP A 161 2.90 -4.32 25.99
CA ASP A 161 2.62 -2.92 26.28
C ASP A 161 3.42 -2.47 27.50
N ARG A 162 4.39 -1.59 27.25
CA ARG A 162 5.24 -0.98 28.29
C ARG A 162 4.44 -0.16 29.31
N ASN A 163 3.32 0.42 28.91
CA ASN A 163 2.50 1.24 29.80
C ASN A 163 1.74 0.35 30.79
N LEU A 164 1.13 -0.73 30.28
CA LEU A 164 0.38 -1.70 31.08
C LEU A 164 1.28 -2.77 31.73
N LYS A 165 2.58 -2.80 31.38
CA LYS A 165 3.59 -3.79 31.81
C LYS A 165 3.16 -5.24 31.60
N ARG A 166 2.39 -5.52 30.54
CA ARG A 166 1.87 -6.86 30.21
C ARG A 166 1.83 -7.12 28.72
N GLN A 167 1.79 -8.39 28.34
CA GLN A 167 1.46 -8.78 26.97
C GLN A 167 0.00 -8.44 26.68
N VAL A 168 -0.24 -7.70 25.61
CA VAL A 168 -1.58 -7.43 25.07
C VAL A 168 -1.73 -8.25 23.81
N ARG A 169 -2.77 -9.09 23.76
CA ARG A 169 -3.09 -9.93 22.62
C ARG A 169 -4.57 -9.86 22.32
N GLU A 170 -4.91 -9.25 21.18
CA GLU A 170 -6.28 -9.08 20.72
C GLU A 170 -6.32 -9.27 19.21
N PHE A 171 -7.29 -10.04 18.71
CA PHE A 171 -7.54 -10.17 17.29
C PHE A 171 -9.04 -10.02 17.04
N GLU A 172 -9.39 -9.12 16.15
CA GLU A 172 -10.78 -8.76 15.86
C GLU A 172 -10.96 -8.55 14.36
N ILE A 173 -12.11 -8.98 13.85
CA ILE A 173 -12.50 -8.80 12.47
C ILE A 173 -13.76 -7.94 12.44
N PHE A 174 -13.67 -6.78 11.82
CA PHE A 174 -14.82 -5.93 11.53
C PHE A 174 -15.39 -6.28 10.17
N ASN A 175 -16.69 -6.59 10.11
CA ASN A 175 -17.40 -6.77 8.85
C ASN A 175 -18.10 -5.46 8.47
N LEU A 176 -17.73 -4.90 7.32
CA LEU A 176 -18.31 -3.64 6.87
C LEU A 176 -19.81 -3.82 6.60
N ASN A 177 -20.23 -4.88 5.93
CA ASN A 177 -21.64 -5.06 5.55
C ASN A 177 -22.57 -5.08 6.78
N SER A 178 -22.17 -5.76 7.86
CA SER A 178 -22.99 -5.87 9.09
C SER A 178 -22.68 -4.80 10.15
N SER A 179 -21.65 -3.97 9.95
CA SER A 179 -21.18 -2.99 10.95
C SER A 179 -20.82 -3.62 12.31
N SER A 180 -20.34 -4.86 12.33
CA SER A 180 -20.11 -5.59 13.58
C SER A 180 -18.69 -6.12 13.69
N TRP A 181 -18.20 -6.16 14.93
CA TRP A 181 -16.94 -6.79 15.30
C TRP A 181 -17.16 -8.24 15.71
N LYS A 182 -16.22 -9.08 15.32
CA LYS A 182 -16.08 -10.47 15.75
C LYS A 182 -14.70 -10.64 16.37
N VAL A 183 -14.65 -11.11 17.60
CA VAL A 183 -13.39 -11.53 18.24
C VAL A 183 -12.98 -12.88 17.67
N VAL A 184 -11.69 -13.03 17.37
CA VAL A 184 -11.10 -14.29 16.94
C VAL A 184 -9.92 -14.60 17.85
N ASP A 185 -9.79 -15.85 18.27
CA ASP A 185 -8.71 -16.25 19.17
C ASP A 185 -7.56 -16.89 18.37
N PHE A 186 -6.39 -16.29 18.48
CA PHE A 186 -5.17 -16.81 17.87
C PHE A 186 -4.04 -16.84 18.90
N ASN A 187 -3.29 -17.94 18.89
CA ASN A 187 -2.04 -18.06 19.65
C ASN A 187 -0.86 -18.24 18.67
N PRO A 188 -0.39 -17.15 18.04
CA PRO A 188 0.64 -17.26 17.01
C PRO A 188 2.00 -17.60 17.62
N HIS A 189 2.67 -18.57 17.01
CA HIS A 189 4.08 -18.93 17.28
C HIS A 189 5.06 -17.98 16.54
N TRP A 190 4.51 -16.94 15.94
CA TRP A 190 5.18 -15.95 15.13
C TRP A 190 4.85 -14.56 15.67
N MET A 191 5.67 -13.59 15.30
CA MET A 191 5.42 -12.18 15.53
C MET A 191 5.56 -11.43 14.21
N ILE A 192 4.68 -10.48 13.98
CA ILE A 192 4.88 -9.44 12.97
C ILE A 192 5.56 -8.28 13.71
N GLN A 193 6.47 -7.55 13.08
CA GLN A 193 7.07 -6.35 13.68
C GLN A 193 6.18 -5.13 13.42
N TYR A 194 6.20 -4.12 14.29
CA TYR A 194 5.29 -2.96 14.18
C TYR A 194 5.45 -2.18 12.87
N PHE A 195 6.62 -2.27 12.25
CA PHE A 195 6.96 -1.60 11.00
C PHE A 195 6.68 -2.44 9.75
N TYR A 196 6.40 -3.74 9.87
CA TYR A 196 6.00 -4.55 8.73
C TYR A 196 4.57 -4.21 8.34
N ARG A 197 4.43 -3.61 7.16
CA ARG A 197 3.13 -3.22 6.60
C ARG A 197 2.50 -4.39 5.86
N GLY A 198 1.18 -4.49 5.98
CA GLY A 198 0.41 -5.48 5.25
C GLY A 198 0.13 -5.00 3.84
N LEU A 199 0.25 -5.90 2.87
CA LEU A 199 -0.19 -5.66 1.49
C LEU A 199 -1.36 -6.57 1.15
N SER A 200 -2.49 -5.97 0.79
CA SER A 200 -3.66 -6.73 0.34
C SER A 200 -3.57 -7.01 -1.16
N LEU A 201 -3.77 -8.27 -1.52
CA LEU A 201 -3.72 -8.77 -2.88
C LEU A 201 -4.73 -9.90 -3.05
N LYS A 202 -5.60 -9.80 -4.06
CA LYS A 202 -6.65 -10.80 -4.34
C LYS A 202 -7.48 -11.17 -3.11
N GLY A 203 -7.84 -10.16 -2.32
CA GLY A 203 -8.74 -10.26 -1.15
C GLY A 203 -8.09 -10.71 0.15
N ASN A 204 -6.82 -11.11 0.12
CA ASN A 204 -6.06 -11.53 1.28
C ASN A 204 -4.92 -10.56 1.56
N THR A 205 -4.42 -10.51 2.79
CA THR A 205 -3.32 -9.63 3.16
C THR A 205 -2.07 -10.42 3.50
N TYR A 206 -0.92 -9.94 3.03
CA TYR A 206 0.37 -10.56 3.22
C TYR A 206 1.27 -9.67 4.08
N TRP A 207 2.04 -10.28 4.99
CA TRP A 207 3.02 -9.59 5.84
C TRP A 207 4.32 -10.36 5.93
N PHE A 208 5.41 -9.65 6.14
CA PHE A 208 6.61 -10.24 6.74
C PHE A 208 6.33 -10.58 8.21
N ALA A 209 6.85 -11.73 8.65
CA ALA A 209 6.75 -12.21 10.01
C ALA A 209 8.01 -12.99 10.40
N GLU A 210 8.24 -13.10 11.69
CA GLU A 210 9.37 -13.79 12.30
C GLU A 210 8.87 -14.83 13.29
N ASN A 211 9.67 -15.86 13.57
CA ASN A 211 9.35 -16.79 14.65
C ASN A 211 9.51 -16.07 15.99
N LYS A 212 8.60 -16.33 16.94
CA LYS A 212 8.86 -15.99 18.34
C LYS A 212 10.03 -16.85 18.82
N VAL A 213 11.14 -16.22 19.12
CA VAL A 213 12.36 -16.87 19.59
C VAL A 213 12.72 -16.32 20.97
N ALA A 214 13.52 -17.07 21.73
CA ALA A 214 14.03 -16.60 23.02
C ALA A 214 14.80 -15.28 22.85
N PRO A 215 14.84 -14.41 23.88
CA PRO A 215 15.60 -13.18 23.86
C PRO A 215 17.05 -13.40 23.38
N GLY A 216 17.54 -12.53 22.50
CA GLY A 216 18.90 -12.61 21.92
C GLY A 216 19.03 -13.52 20.69
N LYS A 217 17.98 -14.25 20.28
CA LYS A 217 17.96 -14.99 19.00
C LYS A 217 17.31 -14.15 17.90
N ILE A 218 17.83 -14.26 16.68
CA ILE A 218 17.25 -13.61 15.49
C ILE A 218 16.36 -14.63 14.78
N GLY A 219 15.06 -14.32 14.69
CA GLY A 219 14.10 -15.12 13.93
C GLY A 219 14.39 -15.04 12.44
N ARG A 220 14.17 -16.14 11.71
CA ARG A 220 14.12 -16.10 10.24
C ARG A 220 12.84 -15.42 9.79
N VAL A 221 12.96 -14.48 8.86
CA VAL A 221 11.80 -13.83 8.26
C VAL A 221 11.15 -14.75 7.22
N PHE A 222 9.83 -14.78 7.20
CA PHE A 222 9.00 -15.44 6.20
C PHE A 222 7.78 -14.57 5.88
N LEU A 223 6.99 -14.96 4.88
CA LEU A 223 5.75 -14.28 4.56
C LEU A 223 4.55 -15.03 5.15
N LEU A 224 3.61 -14.31 5.75
CA LEU A 224 2.31 -14.81 6.20
C LEU A 224 1.20 -14.25 5.33
N CYS A 225 0.15 -15.04 5.14
CA CYS A 225 -1.09 -14.59 4.53
C CYS A 225 -2.23 -14.70 5.55
N PHE A 226 -3.00 -13.64 5.75
CA PHE A 226 -4.31 -13.73 6.37
C PHE A 226 -5.37 -13.92 5.29
N ASN A 227 -6.11 -15.03 5.36
CA ASN A 227 -7.16 -15.35 4.42
C ASN A 227 -8.51 -14.89 4.95
N PHE A 228 -9.11 -13.86 4.33
CA PHE A 228 -10.38 -13.30 4.78
C PHE A 228 -11.60 -14.19 4.50
N THR A 229 -11.45 -15.20 3.66
CA THR A 229 -12.50 -16.18 3.37
C THR A 229 -12.57 -17.24 4.46
N THR A 230 -11.42 -17.70 4.95
CA THR A 230 -11.34 -18.68 6.05
C THR A 230 -11.17 -18.01 7.42
N GLU A 231 -11.01 -16.69 7.45
CA GLU A 231 -10.74 -15.87 8.64
C GLU A 231 -9.56 -16.42 9.47
N SER A 232 -8.48 -16.83 8.79
CA SER A 232 -7.34 -17.48 9.44
C SER A 232 -6.01 -17.15 8.77
N PHE A 233 -4.93 -17.27 9.54
CA PHE A 233 -3.57 -17.21 9.02
C PHE A 233 -3.19 -18.52 8.33
N GLY A 234 -2.65 -18.40 7.12
CA GLY A 234 -2.13 -19.52 6.34
C GLY A 234 -0.76 -20.02 6.83
N PRO A 235 -0.18 -21.01 6.14
CA PRO A 235 1.15 -21.53 6.45
C PRO A 235 2.25 -20.49 6.17
N ARG A 236 3.47 -20.77 6.63
CA ARG A 236 4.64 -19.95 6.32
C ARG A 236 4.96 -20.04 4.83
N LEU A 237 4.96 -18.90 4.15
CA LEU A 237 5.31 -18.80 2.74
C LEU A 237 6.81 -18.46 2.61
N ARG A 238 7.50 -19.18 1.72
CA ARG A 238 8.95 -19.04 1.53
C ARG A 238 9.29 -17.77 0.74
N LEU A 239 10.25 -17.01 1.25
CA LEU A 239 10.87 -15.89 0.55
C LEU A 239 11.97 -16.39 -0.40
N PRO A 240 12.30 -15.63 -1.47
CA PRO A 240 13.36 -15.99 -2.40
C PRO A 240 14.77 -15.67 -1.87
N PHE A 241 14.86 -15.17 -0.64
CA PHE A 241 16.08 -14.77 0.06
C PHE A 241 15.97 -15.12 1.55
N ARG A 242 17.07 -14.98 2.29
CA ARG A 242 17.12 -15.16 3.75
C ARG A 242 17.12 -13.79 4.45
N GLY A 243 15.95 -13.31 4.81
CA GLY A 243 15.79 -12.05 5.56
C GLY A 243 16.00 -12.23 7.07
N ARG A 244 16.51 -11.19 7.71
CA ARG A 244 16.80 -11.07 9.14
C ARG A 244 16.31 -9.73 9.67
N TYR A 245 16.23 -9.62 11.00
CA TYR A 245 15.98 -8.35 11.67
C TYR A 245 17.04 -7.31 11.27
N GLY A 246 16.60 -6.09 10.94
CA GLY A 246 17.46 -4.99 10.48
C GLY A 246 17.55 -4.86 8.95
N ASP A 247 17.25 -5.92 8.19
CA ASP A 247 17.16 -5.85 6.74
C ASP A 247 15.99 -4.95 6.30
N THR A 248 16.13 -4.31 5.14
CA THR A 248 15.04 -3.50 4.58
C THR A 248 14.16 -4.39 3.75
N LEU A 249 12.96 -4.65 4.26
CA LEU A 249 11.96 -5.53 3.68
C LEU A 249 10.67 -4.77 3.47
N THR A 250 10.20 -4.71 2.23
CA THR A 250 8.92 -4.06 1.92
C THR A 250 8.17 -4.80 0.82
N LEU A 251 6.84 -4.69 0.84
CA LEU A 251 5.92 -5.36 -0.07
C LEU A 251 5.28 -4.33 -1.00
N SER A 252 5.08 -4.73 -2.26
CA SER A 252 4.29 -3.96 -3.22
C SER A 252 3.50 -4.91 -4.12
N SER A 253 2.54 -4.37 -4.87
CA SER A 253 1.77 -5.13 -5.85
C SER A 253 2.11 -4.67 -7.26
N VAL A 254 2.14 -5.63 -8.18
CA VAL A 254 2.29 -5.37 -9.61
C VAL A 254 0.94 -5.67 -10.27
N ARG A 255 0.32 -4.61 -10.82
CA ARG A 255 -1.00 -4.65 -11.48
C ARG A 255 -2.12 -5.29 -10.66
N GLU A 256 -2.03 -5.25 -9.32
CA GLU A 256 -2.94 -5.94 -8.40
C GLU A 256 -3.04 -7.48 -8.57
N GLU A 257 -2.10 -8.08 -9.32
CA GLU A 257 -2.13 -9.50 -9.67
C GLU A 257 -0.98 -10.29 -9.05
N GLN A 258 0.18 -9.65 -8.90
CA GLN A 258 1.41 -10.25 -8.40
C GLN A 258 1.94 -9.52 -7.18
N LEU A 259 2.70 -10.24 -6.37
CA LEU A 259 3.40 -9.73 -5.20
C LEU A 259 4.83 -9.36 -5.60
N ALA A 260 5.27 -8.17 -5.23
CA ALA A 260 6.67 -7.77 -5.31
C ALA A 260 7.27 -7.66 -3.91
N VAL A 261 8.50 -8.12 -3.74
CA VAL A 261 9.30 -7.95 -2.52
C VAL A 261 10.57 -7.20 -2.86
N LEU A 262 10.88 -6.19 -2.05
CA LEU A 262 12.19 -5.56 -2.04
C LEU A 262 12.94 -6.06 -0.81
N PHE A 263 14.19 -6.45 -1.02
CA PHE A 263 15.12 -6.80 0.04
C PHE A 263 16.44 -6.08 -0.17
N GLN A 264 16.93 -5.46 0.90
CA GLN A 264 18.27 -4.91 1.00
C GLN A 264 18.85 -5.37 2.34
N GLU A 265 20.00 -6.05 2.28
CA GLU A 265 20.68 -6.54 3.46
C GLU A 265 21.26 -5.37 4.27
N CYS A 266 21.20 -5.47 5.61
CA CYS A 266 21.79 -4.47 6.51
C CYS A 266 23.33 -4.51 6.55
N ALA A 267 23.94 -5.59 6.04
CA ALA A 267 25.38 -5.83 6.03
C ALA A 267 26.10 -5.21 4.81
N THR A 268 27.41 -5.47 4.70
CA THR A 268 28.33 -4.82 3.72
C THR A 268 27.84 -4.87 2.27
N ALA A 269 27.11 -5.90 1.83
CA ALA A 269 26.52 -5.96 0.51
C ALA A 269 25.26 -5.08 0.45
N TYR A 270 25.41 -3.77 0.24
CA TYR A 270 24.31 -2.81 0.00
C TYR A 270 23.52 -3.10 -1.30
N THR A 271 23.49 -4.34 -1.77
CA THR A 271 22.75 -4.75 -2.96
C THR A 271 21.26 -4.77 -2.65
N LEU A 272 20.53 -3.93 -3.36
CA LEU A 272 19.07 -3.95 -3.38
C LEU A 272 18.60 -4.95 -4.42
N LYS A 273 17.68 -5.83 -4.04
CA LYS A 273 17.08 -6.81 -4.94
C LYS A 273 15.57 -6.76 -4.87
N VAL A 274 14.93 -6.88 -6.02
CA VAL A 274 13.48 -6.96 -6.16
C VAL A 274 13.10 -8.25 -6.87
N TRP A 275 12.11 -8.95 -6.32
CA TRP A 275 11.50 -10.13 -6.94
C TRP A 275 10.02 -9.89 -7.13
N ILE A 276 9.49 -10.45 -8.22
CA ILE A 276 8.05 -10.48 -8.51
C ILE A 276 7.59 -11.93 -8.47
N SER A 277 6.43 -12.19 -7.87
CA SER A 277 5.89 -13.54 -7.78
C SER A 277 5.42 -14.06 -9.14
N SER A 278 5.65 -15.35 -9.40
CA SER A 278 5.08 -16.06 -10.56
C SER A 278 3.68 -16.60 -10.25
N LYS A 279 3.48 -17.02 -8.99
CA LYS A 279 2.19 -17.50 -8.47
C LYS A 279 2.01 -16.97 -7.07
N VAL A 280 0.81 -16.48 -6.77
CA VAL A 280 0.44 -16.01 -5.44
C VAL A 280 -0.90 -16.59 -5.01
N GLY A 281 -0.92 -17.15 -3.82
CA GLY A 281 -2.11 -17.68 -3.17
C GLY A 281 -1.91 -17.77 -1.66
N PRO A 282 -2.99 -17.99 -0.89
CA PRO A 282 -2.93 -17.95 0.57
C PRO A 282 -2.01 -19.03 1.17
N ASN A 283 -1.86 -20.16 0.48
CA ASN A 283 -1.10 -21.32 0.97
C ASN A 283 0.12 -21.66 0.09
N ALA A 284 0.32 -20.96 -1.03
CA ALA A 284 1.37 -21.25 -1.98
C ALA A 284 1.86 -19.98 -2.67
N LEU A 285 3.18 -19.82 -2.72
CA LEU A 285 3.86 -18.67 -3.30
C LEU A 285 5.10 -19.15 -4.06
N SER A 286 5.28 -18.68 -5.28
CA SER A 286 6.49 -18.91 -6.07
C SER A 286 6.97 -17.61 -6.71
N TRP A 287 8.27 -17.53 -6.98
CA TRP A 287 8.95 -16.33 -7.42
C TRP A 287 9.48 -16.50 -8.84
N ASN A 288 9.47 -15.42 -9.62
CA ASN A 288 10.23 -15.34 -10.86
C ASN A 288 11.73 -15.17 -10.56
N LYS A 289 12.55 -15.12 -11.62
CA LYS A 289 13.91 -14.62 -11.53
C LYS A 289 13.90 -13.19 -10.95
N VAL A 290 15.03 -12.78 -10.37
CA VAL A 290 15.23 -11.43 -9.83
C VAL A 290 14.84 -10.42 -10.90
N PHE A 291 13.92 -9.50 -10.57
CA PHE A 291 13.46 -8.46 -11.48
C PHE A 291 14.50 -7.36 -11.62
N LEU A 292 15.05 -6.91 -10.48
CA LEU A 292 16.08 -5.89 -10.44
C LEU A 292 17.09 -6.20 -9.33
N SER A 293 18.38 -6.01 -9.62
CA SER A 293 19.48 -6.11 -8.66
C SER A 293 20.40 -4.92 -8.86
N VAL A 294 20.56 -4.07 -7.85
CA VAL A 294 21.36 -2.84 -7.92
C VAL A 294 22.35 -2.82 -6.77
N ASP A 295 23.63 -2.57 -7.06
CA ASP A 295 24.59 -2.24 -6.02
C ASP A 295 24.39 -0.78 -5.58
N MET A 296 23.91 -0.58 -4.35
CA MET A 296 23.63 0.77 -3.84
C MET A 296 24.87 1.46 -3.29
N ARG A 297 26.02 0.77 -3.15
CA ARG A 297 27.28 1.36 -2.66
C ARG A 297 27.71 2.59 -3.47
N PRO A 298 27.87 2.51 -4.80
CA PRO A 298 28.30 3.67 -5.59
C PRO A 298 27.21 4.74 -5.74
N LEU A 299 25.94 4.43 -5.45
CA LEU A 299 24.80 5.32 -5.69
C LEU A 299 24.47 6.20 -4.48
N LEU A 300 24.24 5.55 -3.33
CA LEU A 300 23.80 6.21 -2.11
C LEU A 300 24.74 5.96 -0.93
N GLY A 301 25.45 4.82 -0.93
CA GLY A 301 26.32 4.44 0.19
C GLY A 301 25.57 4.13 1.50
N PHE A 302 24.24 4.05 1.48
CA PHE A 302 23.44 3.75 2.66
C PHE A 302 22.31 2.74 2.36
N GLN A 303 21.84 2.10 3.44
CA GLN A 303 20.67 1.22 3.43
C GLN A 303 19.39 2.05 3.57
N PHE A 304 18.39 1.77 2.75
CA PHE A 304 17.04 2.31 2.95
C PHE A 304 16.50 1.93 4.33
N HIS A 305 15.62 2.74 4.89
CA HIS A 305 15.18 2.60 6.26
C HIS A 305 14.19 1.45 6.43
N CYS A 306 14.53 0.47 7.26
CA CYS A 306 13.70 -0.72 7.52
C CYS A 306 12.32 -0.39 8.12
N PHE A 307 12.15 0.79 8.73
CA PHE A 307 10.86 1.25 9.24
C PHE A 307 10.05 2.09 8.25
N ALA A 308 10.66 2.56 7.15
CA ALA A 308 10.07 3.61 6.30
C ALA A 308 9.81 3.14 4.88
N GLY A 309 10.77 2.43 4.28
CA GLY A 309 10.82 2.12 2.86
C GLY A 309 9.52 1.56 2.30
N SER A 310 8.95 2.25 1.32
CA SER A 310 7.86 1.75 0.48
C SER A 310 8.26 1.85 -0.98
N PHE A 311 7.65 1.06 -1.85
CA PHE A 311 8.05 1.06 -3.25
C PHE A 311 6.91 0.63 -4.18
N PHE A 312 7.07 0.93 -5.46
CA PHE A 312 6.31 0.33 -6.53
C PHE A 312 7.22 -0.06 -7.69
N VAL A 313 6.70 -0.90 -8.57
CA VAL A 313 7.41 -1.44 -9.73
C VAL A 313 6.73 -0.97 -11.01
N ASP A 314 7.52 -0.50 -11.96
CA ASP A 314 7.10 -0.26 -13.33
C ASP A 314 7.78 -1.28 -14.24
N GLU A 315 7.03 -2.30 -14.65
CA GLU A 315 7.53 -3.34 -15.55
C GLU A 315 7.83 -2.82 -16.95
N LYS A 316 7.11 -1.79 -17.43
CA LYS A 316 7.26 -1.27 -18.80
C LYS A 316 8.60 -0.59 -18.97
N ASN A 317 9.00 0.21 -17.99
CA ASN A 317 10.30 0.88 -17.96
C ASN A 317 11.38 0.06 -17.22
N LYS A 318 11.04 -1.17 -16.77
CA LYS A 318 11.88 -2.02 -15.91
C LYS A 318 12.53 -1.24 -14.75
N ALA A 319 11.70 -0.44 -14.09
CA ALA A 319 12.14 0.47 -13.05
C ALA A 319 11.48 0.13 -11.71
N VAL A 320 12.18 0.46 -10.63
CA VAL A 320 11.70 0.39 -9.26
C VAL A 320 11.82 1.78 -8.67
N VAL A 321 10.75 2.27 -8.04
CA VAL A 321 10.79 3.54 -7.32
C VAL A 321 10.64 3.26 -5.84
N VAL A 322 11.69 3.59 -5.08
CA VAL A 322 11.71 3.46 -3.62
C VAL A 322 11.44 4.83 -3.01
N ILE A 323 10.46 4.90 -2.13
CA ILE A 323 10.16 6.10 -1.36
C ILE A 323 10.72 5.91 0.04
N ASP A 324 11.60 6.83 0.43
CA ASP A 324 12.26 6.85 1.72
C ASP A 324 12.66 8.29 2.07
N THR A 325 13.40 8.48 3.16
CA THR A 325 13.91 9.79 3.56
C THR A 325 15.41 9.89 3.33
N THR A 326 15.92 11.13 3.19
CA THR A 326 17.37 11.38 3.20
C THR A 326 18.04 10.87 4.49
N ARG A 327 19.33 10.52 4.39
CA ARG A 327 20.16 10.03 5.50
C ARG A 327 21.30 11.00 5.79
N GLY A 328 21.77 11.05 7.03
CA GLY A 328 23.02 11.72 7.40
C GLY A 328 22.95 13.20 7.77
N HIS A 329 21.82 13.88 7.57
CA HIS A 329 21.63 15.27 8.00
C HIS A 329 20.46 15.42 9.00
N PRO A 330 20.76 15.59 10.31
CA PRO A 330 19.72 15.61 11.34
C PRO A 330 18.76 16.81 11.27
N PHE A 331 19.11 17.87 10.53
CA PHE A 331 18.33 19.11 10.44
C PHE A 331 17.60 19.31 9.11
N THR A 332 17.78 18.43 8.12
CA THR A 332 17.23 18.57 6.76
C THR A 332 16.72 17.24 6.20
N ILE A 333 15.99 16.46 7.00
CA ILE A 333 15.37 15.22 6.51
C ILE A 333 14.29 15.59 5.48
N ARG A 334 14.41 15.08 4.26
CA ARG A 334 13.44 15.27 3.17
C ARG A 334 12.87 13.94 2.72
N ASN A 335 11.63 13.95 2.23
CA ASN A 335 11.03 12.80 1.56
C ASN A 335 11.61 12.72 0.15
N MET A 336 12.06 11.52 -0.24
CA MET A 336 12.71 11.29 -1.52
C MET A 336 12.10 10.09 -2.23
N ALA A 337 11.99 10.20 -3.56
CA ALA A 337 11.79 9.06 -4.42
C ALA A 337 13.10 8.71 -5.14
N TYR A 338 13.55 7.47 -5.02
CA TYR A 338 14.73 6.94 -5.68
C TYR A 338 14.28 6.03 -6.82
N VAL A 339 14.49 6.48 -8.05
CA VAL A 339 14.20 5.73 -9.28
C VAL A 339 15.42 4.90 -9.64
N LEU A 340 15.25 3.58 -9.65
CA LEU A 340 16.26 2.57 -9.92
C LEU A 340 15.88 1.81 -11.18
N GLY A 341 16.84 1.57 -12.08
CA GLY A 341 16.63 0.79 -13.29
C GLY A 341 17.79 -0.16 -13.61
N GLU A 342 17.68 -0.88 -14.72
CA GLU A 342 18.76 -1.74 -15.23
C GLU A 342 20.02 -0.90 -15.54
N ASN A 343 21.18 -1.58 -15.60
CA ASN A 343 22.48 -0.98 -15.94
C ASN A 343 22.91 0.18 -15.01
N GLY A 344 22.47 0.18 -13.76
CA GLY A 344 22.84 1.19 -12.77
C GLY A 344 22.13 2.53 -12.94
N TYR A 345 21.04 2.60 -13.73
CA TYR A 345 20.23 3.81 -13.83
C TYR A 345 19.72 4.23 -12.45
N PHE A 346 20.00 5.48 -12.10
CA PHE A 346 19.66 6.06 -10.81
C PHE A 346 19.29 7.54 -10.96
N LYS A 347 18.14 7.91 -10.42
CA LYS A 347 17.72 9.31 -10.23
C LYS A 347 16.99 9.45 -8.91
N SER A 348 17.06 10.64 -8.32
CA SER A 348 16.29 10.99 -7.12
C SER A 348 15.37 12.17 -7.41
N VAL A 349 14.14 12.10 -6.91
CA VAL A 349 13.16 13.19 -6.96
C VAL A 349 12.86 13.61 -5.53
N ASP A 350 12.94 14.91 -5.28
CA ASP A 350 12.58 15.51 -4.00
C ASP A 350 11.05 15.61 -3.89
N LEU A 351 10.50 15.08 -2.81
CA LEU A 351 9.06 15.06 -2.53
C LEU A 351 8.65 16.07 -1.47
N GLY A 352 9.58 16.91 -1.01
CA GLY A 352 9.33 17.93 0.00
C GLY A 352 9.75 17.51 1.41
N ASP A 353 9.21 18.24 2.38
CA ASP A 353 9.70 18.20 3.75
C ASP A 353 9.23 16.94 4.49
N PHE A 354 10.06 16.46 5.41
CA PHE A 354 9.70 15.35 6.29
C PHE A 354 8.99 15.88 7.54
N ALA A 355 7.77 15.40 7.79
CA ALA A 355 7.08 15.73 9.03
C ALA A 355 7.75 15.03 10.24
N PRO A 356 8.04 15.75 11.33
CA PRO A 356 8.48 15.13 12.58
C PRO A 356 7.44 14.12 13.10
N MET A 357 7.88 13.09 13.82
CA MET A 357 7.07 12.05 14.50
C MET A 357 6.50 10.90 13.62
N ARG A 358 7.39 10.04 13.10
CA ARG A 358 7.08 8.67 12.62
C ARG A 358 6.08 8.56 11.44
N CYS A 359 5.76 9.65 10.74
CA CYS A 359 5.04 9.57 9.45
C CYS A 359 6.03 9.27 8.33
N TRP A 360 6.32 7.99 8.15
CA TRP A 360 7.16 7.56 7.04
C TRP A 360 6.42 7.73 5.71
N PRO A 361 7.10 8.19 4.65
CA PRO A 361 6.44 8.35 3.36
C PRO A 361 6.02 6.98 2.83
N LEU A 362 4.74 6.87 2.44
CA LEU A 362 4.14 5.62 1.96
C LEU A 362 3.73 5.78 0.51
N VAL A 363 3.95 4.76 -0.29
CA VAL A 363 3.36 4.66 -1.63
C VAL A 363 2.63 3.35 -1.81
N CYS A 364 1.49 3.40 -2.49
CA CYS A 364 0.81 2.23 -3.02
C CYS A 364 0.29 2.49 -4.43
N SER A 365 0.38 1.45 -5.26
CA SER A 365 -0.33 1.40 -6.54
C SER A 365 -1.84 1.49 -6.27
N TYR A 366 -2.55 2.30 -7.06
CA TYR A 366 -3.98 2.52 -6.87
C TYR A 366 -4.72 2.37 -8.19
N LEU A 367 -5.73 1.50 -8.20
CA LEU A 367 -6.72 1.43 -9.29
C LEU A 367 -8.10 1.82 -8.74
N PRO A 368 -8.81 2.77 -9.39
CA PRO A 368 -10.13 3.15 -8.94
C PRO A 368 -11.13 2.00 -9.11
N THR A 369 -12.07 1.91 -8.16
CA THR A 369 -13.18 0.96 -8.21
C THR A 369 -14.50 1.61 -7.78
N LEU A 370 -15.60 1.02 -8.22
CA LEU A 370 -16.97 1.39 -7.84
C LEU A 370 -17.50 0.61 -6.64
N VAL A 371 -16.60 -0.04 -5.89
CA VAL A 371 -16.99 -0.78 -4.69
C VAL A 371 -17.67 0.18 -3.70
N LYS A 372 -18.85 -0.24 -3.26
CA LYS A 372 -19.64 0.43 -2.23
C LYS A 372 -19.59 -0.41 -0.95
N PHE A 373 -19.63 0.27 0.19
CA PHE A 373 -19.56 -0.35 1.51
C PHE A 373 -20.33 0.45 2.56
#